data_AF-A0A7C4FB92-F1
#
_entry.id   AF-A0A7C4FB92-F1
#
_cell.length_a   1.000
_cell.length_b   1.000
_cell.length_c   1.000
_cell.angle_alpha   90.00
_cell.angle_beta   90.00
_cell.angle_gamma   90.00
#
_symmetry.space_group_name_H-M   'P 1'
#
loop_
_entity.id
_entity.type
_entity.pdbx_description
1 polymer ?
#
loop_
_entity_poly.entity_id
_entity_poly.type
_entity_poly.pdbx_seq_one_letter_code
_entity_poly.pdbx_strand_id
1 'polypeptide(L)' 'MSKQQILRRLLGLLTLVSAALAAYFSYKVFAYIVGVEPGSLESYVSWMQALVYILFVLAAAYVLVATYRRRA' A
#
# COMPACT_ATOMS: atom_id res chain seq x y z
N MET A 1 -23.15 -13.39 8.06
CA MET A 1 -22.40 -12.13 7.83
C MET A 1 -22.79 -11.58 6.46
N SER A 2 -23.11 -10.29 6.32
CA SER A 2 -23.53 -9.75 5.02
C SER A 2 -22.33 -9.59 4.07
N LYS A 3 -22.55 -9.71 2.75
CA LYS A 3 -21.49 -9.52 1.74
C LYS A 3 -20.79 -8.16 1.88
N GLN A 4 -21.54 -7.12 2.24
CA GLN A 4 -21.01 -5.78 2.49
C GLN A 4 -20.10 -5.71 3.73
N GLN A 5 -20.42 -6.46 4.80
CA GLN A 5 -19.55 -6.54 5.98
C GLN A 5 -18.24 -7.25 5.67
N ILE A 6 -18.26 -8.32 4.85
CA ILE A 6 -17.05 -9.03 4.41
C ILE A 6 -16.16 -8.07 3.60
N LEU A 7 -16.73 -7.38 2.60
CA LEU A 7 -15.99 -6.45 1.75
C LEU A 7 -15.33 -5.31 2.56
N ARG A 8 -16.04 -4.77 3.57
CA ARG A 8 -15.50 -3.76 4.48
C ARG A 8 -14.29 -4.28 5.28
N ARG A 9 -14.38 -5.50 5.83
CA ARG A 9 -13.29 -6.11 6.59
C ARG A 9 -12.07 -6.39 5.71
N LEU A 10 -12.28 -6.89 4.49
CA LEU A 10 -11.20 -7.13 3.54
C LEU A 10 -10.50 -5.83 3.14
N LEU A 11 -11.24 -4.76 2.85
CA LEU A 11 -10.64 -3.45 2.56
C LEU A 11 -9.86 -2.90 3.76
N GLY A 12 -10.41 -3.05 4.98
CA GLY A 12 -9.71 -2.66 6.21
C GLY A 12 -8.40 -3.44 6.42
N LEU A 13 -8.43 -4.76 6.22
CA LEU A 13 -7.24 -5.60 6.31
C LEU A 13 -6.19 -5.22 5.27
N LEU A 14 -6.61 -5.02 4.01
CA LEU A 14 -5.73 -4.55 2.94
C LEU A 14 -5.08 -3.21 3.31
N THR A 15 -5.87 -2.28 3.86
CA THR A 15 -5.36 -0.97 4.30
C THR A 15 -4.29 -1.11 5.37
N LEU A 16 -4.49 -1.97 6.38
CA LEU A 16 -3.51 -2.20 7.43
C LEU A 16 -2.21 -2.82 6.88
N VAL A 17 -2.32 -3.83 6.02
CA VAL A 17 -1.16 -4.49 5.40
C VAL A 17 -0.38 -3.49 4.54
N SER A 18 -1.08 -2.73 3.70
CA SER A 18 -0.47 -1.70 2.86
C SER A 18 0.19 -0.60 3.69
N ALA A 19 -0.41 -0.18 4.82
CA ALA A 19 0.19 0.82 5.71
C ALA A 19 1.50 0.31 6.34
N ALA A 20 1.52 -0.94 6.80
CA ALA A 20 2.72 -1.56 7.36
C ALA A 20 3.85 -1.66 6.31
N LEU A 21 3.52 -2.13 5.11
CA LEU A 21 4.49 -2.20 4.00
C LEU A 21 4.98 -0.81 3.58
N ALA A 22 4.07 0.16 3.48
CA ALA A 22 4.44 1.53 3.13
C ALA A 22 5.38 2.14 4.17
N ALA A 23 5.14 1.92 5.46
CA ALA A 23 6.04 2.36 6.52
C ALA A 23 7.44 1.73 6.38
N TYR A 24 7.49 0.42 6.12
CA TYR A 24 8.76 -0.29 5.91
C TYR A 24 9.56 0.24 4.72
N PHE A 25 8.94 0.37 3.54
CA PHE A 25 9.65 0.88 2.35
C PHE A 25 9.98 2.36 2.47
N SER A 26 9.15 3.17 3.13
CA SER A 26 9.47 4.57 3.42
C SER A 26 10.70 4.69 4.31
N TYR A 27 10.81 3.83 5.33
CA TYR A 27 12.02 3.75 6.15
C TYR A 27 13.25 3.39 5.32
N LYS A 28 13.18 2.38 4.45
CA LYS A 28 14.30 1.97 3.59
C LYS A 28 14.76 3.09 2.65
N VAL A 29 13.81 3.76 2.02
CA VAL A 29 14.07 4.94 1.17
C VAL A 29 14.74 6.05 1.97
N PHE A 30 14.21 6.39 3.14
CA PHE A 30 14.78 7.41 4.01
C PHE A 30 16.20 7.05 4.44
N ALA A 31 16.41 5.84 4.96
CA ALA A 31 17.71 5.35 5.44
C ALA A 31 18.78 5.39 4.34
N TYR A 32 18.40 5.11 3.09
CA TYR A 32 19.30 5.24 1.95
C TYR A 32 19.63 6.70 1.62
N ILE A 33 18.63 7.59 1.58
CA ILE A 33 18.83 9.03 1.29
C ILE A 33 19.74 9.68 2.33
N VAL A 34 19.57 9.35 3.62
CA VAL A 34 20.39 9.92 4.68
C VAL A 34 21.72 9.19 4.88
N GLY A 35 22.01 8.16 4.08
CA GLY A 35 23.26 7.40 4.15
C GLY A 35 23.43 6.54 5.40
N VAL A 36 22.34 6.21 6.10
CA VAL A 36 22.36 5.36 7.31
C VAL A 36 22.48 3.89 6.95
N GLU A 37 21.86 3.45 5.85
CA GLU A 37 21.92 2.06 5.39
C GLU A 37 22.53 2.01 3.98
N PRO A 38 23.62 1.25 3.76
CA PRO A 38 24.19 1.10 2.43
C PRO A 38 23.21 0.36 1.52
N GLY A 39 23.05 0.85 0.30
CA GLY A 39 22.20 0.25 -0.71
C GLY A 39 22.68 0.59 -2.11
N SER A 40 22.22 -0.18 -3.10
CA SER A 40 22.42 0.18 -4.51
C SER A 40 21.32 1.13 -4.99
N LEU A 41 21.60 1.90 -6.04
CA LEU A 41 20.58 2.72 -6.72
C LEU A 41 19.39 1.86 -7.17
N GLU A 42 19.64 0.63 -7.62
CA GLU A 42 18.61 -0.32 -8.03
C GLU A 42 17.68 -0.70 -6.87
N SER A 43 18.25 -0.92 -5.67
CA SER A 43 17.45 -1.22 -4.46
C SER A 43 16.57 -0.03 -4.08
N TYR A 44 17.11 1.19 -4.13
CA TYR A 44 16.35 2.43 -3.92
C TYR A 44 15.18 2.56 -4.90
N VAL A 45 15.43 2.34 -6.19
CA VAL A 45 14.38 2.38 -7.23
C VAL A 45 13.31 1.32 -6.95
N SER A 46 13.70 0.11 -6.57
CA SER A 46 12.76 -0.96 -6.24
C SER A 46 11.86 -0.60 -5.05
N TRP A 47 12.40 -0.02 -3.98
CA TRP A 47 11.60 0.42 -2.83
C TRP A 47 10.63 1.55 -3.18
N MET A 48 11.08 2.50 -4.00
CA MET A 48 10.22 3.57 -4.52
C MET A 48 9.09 3.02 -5.39
N GLN A 49 9.39 2.08 -6.28
CA GLN A 49 8.38 1.40 -7.09
C GLN A 49 7.36 0.65 -6.22
N ALA A 50 7.83 -0.05 -5.19
CA ALA A 50 6.95 -0.74 -4.24
C ALA A 50 5.98 0.23 -3.55
N LEU A 51 6.44 1.40 -3.11
CA LEU A 51 5.59 2.45 -2.54
C LEU A 51 4.51 2.91 -3.52
N VAL A 52 4.87 3.17 -4.77
CA VAL A 52 3.91 3.57 -5.82
C VAL A 52 2.87 2.48 -6.06
N TYR A 53 3.28 1.21 -6.14
CA TYR A 53 2.36 0.10 -6.33
C TYR A 53 1.42 -0.11 -5.14
N ILE A 54 1.91 0.04 -3.91
CA ILE A 54 1.07 -0.04 -2.71
C ILE A 54 -0.03 1.04 -2.74
N LEU A 55 0.33 2.28 -3.06
CA LEU A 55 -0.62 3.39 -3.17
C LEU A 55 -1.63 3.16 -4.29
N PHE A 56 -1.16 2.69 -5.46
CA PHE A 56 -2.04 2.39 -6.59
C PHE A 56 -3.05 1.29 -6.25
N VAL A 57 -2.61 0.19 -5.63
CA VAL A 57 -3.48 -0.92 -5.23
C VAL A 57 -4.53 -0.45 -4.22
N LEU A 58 -4.14 0.37 -3.22
CA LEU A 58 -5.09 0.92 -2.26
C LEU A 58 -6.13 1.83 -2.92
N ALA A 59 -5.69 2.74 -3.79
CA ALA A 59 -6.58 3.63 -4.50
C ALA A 59 -7.56 2.84 -5.39
N ALA A 60 -7.06 1.88 -6.15
CA ALA A 60 -7.88 1.01 -7.01
C ALA A 60 -8.90 0.22 -6.18
N ALA A 61 -8.48 -0.40 -5.06
CA ALA A 61 -9.37 -1.14 -4.17
C ALA A 61 -10.47 -0.25 -3.59
N TYR A 62 -10.13 0.98 -3.17
CA TYR A 62 -11.09 1.95 -2.66
C TYR A 62 -12.12 2.34 -3.71
N VAL A 63 -11.66 2.69 -4.92
CA VAL A 63 -12.55 3.04 -6.05
C VAL A 63 -13.46 1.87 -6.42
N LEU A 64 -12.93 0.65 -6.45
CA LEU A 64 -13.70 -0.57 -6.74
C LEU A 64 -14.83 -0.74 -5.70
N VAL A 65 -14.49 -0.69 -4.41
CA VAL A 65 -15.48 -0.84 -3.32
C VAL A 65 -16.52 0.28 -3.36
N ALA A 66 -16.10 1.52 -3.60
CA ALA A 66 -17.02 2.66 -3.74
C ALA A 66 -17.99 2.48 -4.92
N THR A 67 -17.48 1.98 -6.05
CA THR A 67 -18.27 1.71 -7.26
C THR A 67 -19.31 0.61 -7.02
N TYR A 68 -18.92 -0.50 -6.38
CA TYR A 68 -19.86 -1.58 -6.05
C TYR A 68 -20.94 -1.15 -5.06
N ARG A 69 -20.62 -0.31 -4.07
CA ARG A 69 -21.62 0.20 -3.13
C ARG A 69 -22.65 1.13 -3.76
N ARG A 70 -22.34 1.81 -4.86
CA ARG A 70 -23.29 2.68 -5.56
C ARG A 70 -24.27 1.89 -6.46
N ARG A 71 -23.94 0.65 -6.80
CA ARG A 71 -24.75 -0.21 -7.70
C ARG A 71 -25.65 -1.21 -6.95
N ALA A 72 -25.42 -1.41 -5.65
CA ALA A 72 -26.17 -2.34 -4.80
C ALA A 72 -27.13 -1.58 -3.89
#